data_AF-A0A536AGW3-F1
#
_entry.id   AF-A0A536AGW3-F1
#
_cell.length_a   1.000
_cell.length_b   1.000
_cell.length_c   1.000
_cell.angle_alpha   90.00
_cell.angle_beta   90.00
_cell.angle_gamma   90.00
#
_symmetry.space_group_name_H-M   'P 1'
#
loop_
_entity.id
_entity.type
_entity.pdbx_description
1 polymer ?
#
loop_
_entity_poly.entity_id
_entity_poly.type
_entity_poly.pdbx_seq_one_letter_code
_entity_poly.pdbx_strand_id
1 'polypeptide(L)'
;DLLVDSVKKTNRVVIAEEGWKYYGTGQGLAALIYENAFDYMDAPIQHVTGADVPMPYSKVLERAALPKKSDIVNAAKAIVPAALVRK
;
A
#
# COMPACT_ATOMS: atom_id res chain seq x y z
N ASP A 1 -11.97 -11.71 -8.00
CA ASP A 1 -13.27 -11.00 -8.05
C ASP A 1 -13.36 -9.87 -7.03
N LEU A 2 -13.50 -10.15 -5.72
CA LEU A 2 -13.72 -9.11 -4.68
C LEU A 2 -12.73 -7.92 -4.71
N LEU A 3 -11.43 -8.20 -4.86
CA LEU A 3 -10.40 -7.17 -4.95
C LEU A 3 -10.56 -6.30 -6.21
N VAL A 4 -10.69 -6.95 -7.37
CA VAL A 4 -10.83 -6.28 -8.68
C VAL A 4 -12.07 -5.40 -8.70
N ASP A 5 -13.21 -5.86 -8.19
CA ASP A 5 -14.44 -5.09 -8.14
C ASP A 5 -14.31 -3.85 -7.23
N SER A 6 -13.58 -3.98 -6.12
CA SER A 6 -13.25 -2.83 -5.26
C SER A 6 -12.35 -1.83 -5.98
N VAL A 7 -11.36 -2.30 -6.74
CA VAL A 7 -10.48 -1.42 -7.54
C VAL A 7 -11.29 -0.68 -8.60
N LYS A 8 -12.16 -1.38 -9.35
CA LYS A 8 -13.04 -0.76 -10.35
C LYS A 8 -13.96 0.34 -9.79
N LYS A 9 -14.32 0.25 -8.50
CA LYS A 9 -15.15 1.24 -7.82
C LYS A 9 -14.35 2.45 -7.30
N THR A 10 -13.09 2.25 -6.92
CA THR A 10 -12.29 3.24 -6.17
C THR A 10 -11.12 3.83 -6.95
N ASN A 11 -10.73 3.16 -8.03
CA ASN A 11 -9.65 3.49 -8.98
C ASN A 11 -8.25 3.65 -8.36
N ARG A 12 -8.09 3.37 -7.06
CA ARG A 12 -6.87 3.64 -6.29
C ARG A 12 -6.67 2.56 -5.25
N VAL A 13 -5.42 2.15 -5.06
CA VAL A 13 -5.08 1.03 -4.17
C VAL A 13 -3.87 1.37 -3.31
N VAL A 14 -3.99 1.08 -2.02
CA VAL A 14 -2.87 1.02 -1.08
C VAL A 14 -2.80 -0.40 -0.53
N ILE A 15 -1.65 -1.03 -0.64
CA ILE A 15 -1.36 -2.35 -0.06
C ILE A 15 -0.50 -2.12 1.18
N ALA A 16 -0.98 -2.58 2.34
CA ALA A 16 -0.26 -2.47 3.61
C ALA A 16 0.07 -3.87 4.14
N GLU A 17 1.34 -4.13 4.41
CA GLU A 17 1.83 -5.40 4.97
C GLU A 17 2.97 -5.14 5.96
N GLU A 18 3.14 -6.00 6.97
CA GLU A 18 4.26 -5.88 7.93
C GLU A 18 5.55 -6.50 7.41
N GLY A 19 5.47 -7.30 6.35
CA GLY A 19 6.62 -7.94 5.71
C GLY A 19 7.51 -6.95 4.97
N TRP A 20 8.56 -7.49 4.36
CA TRP A 20 9.46 -6.72 3.52
C TRP A 20 8.80 -6.29 2.21
N LYS A 21 9.27 -5.16 1.67
CA LYS A 21 8.82 -4.63 0.39
C LYS A 21 9.03 -5.60 -0.77
N TYR A 22 10.16 -6.31 -0.75
CA TYR A 22 10.59 -7.16 -1.85
C TYR A 22 10.15 -8.60 -1.65
N TYR A 23 9.57 -9.20 -2.70
CA TYR A 23 9.07 -10.57 -2.68
C TYR A 23 7.99 -10.86 -1.61
N GLY A 24 7.39 -9.79 -1.06
CA GLY A 24 6.26 -9.87 -0.13
C GLY A 24 4.95 -10.23 -0.84
N THR A 25 3.94 -10.58 -0.04
CA THR A 25 2.61 -10.93 -0.55
C THR A 25 1.98 -9.76 -1.29
N GLY A 26 2.28 -8.53 -0.87
CA GLY A 26 1.79 -7.33 -1.55
C GLY A 26 2.20 -7.23 -3.01
N GLN A 27 3.34 -7.79 -3.42
CA GLN A 27 3.76 -7.77 -4.82
C GLN A 27 2.91 -8.66 -5.71
N GLY A 28 2.63 -9.89 -5.26
CA GLY A 28 1.74 -10.80 -5.99
C GLY A 28 0.34 -10.22 -6.14
N LEU A 29 -0.16 -9.57 -5.08
CA LEU A 29 -1.43 -8.86 -5.11
C LEU A 29 -1.42 -7.69 -6.10
N ALA A 30 -0.35 -6.88 -6.11
CA ALA A 30 -0.21 -5.78 -7.05
C ALA A 30 -0.20 -6.27 -8.50
N ALA A 31 0.56 -7.33 -8.79
CA ALA A 31 0.61 -7.94 -10.12
C ALA A 31 -0.78 -8.38 -10.61
N LEU A 32 -1.53 -9.09 -9.75
CA LEU A 32 -2.90 -9.51 -10.07
C LEU A 32 -3.84 -8.32 -10.33
N ILE A 33 -3.70 -7.22 -9.59
CA ILE A 33 -4.48 -6.01 -9.81
C ILE A 33 -4.12 -5.36 -11.14
N TYR A 34 -2.83 -5.25 -11.46
CA TYR A 34 -2.39 -4.74 -12.76
C TYR A 34 -2.92 -5.60 -13.92
N GLU A 35 -2.85 -6.93 -13.81
CA GLU A 35 -3.33 -7.82 -14.88
C GLU A 35 -4.84 -7.71 -15.12
N ASN A 36 -5.64 -7.48 -14.08
CA ASN A 36 -7.10 -7.60 -14.17
C ASN A 36 -7.86 -6.26 -14.11
N ALA A 37 -7.21 -5.16 -13.73
CA ALA A 37 -7.88 -3.89 -13.46
C ALA A 37 -7.06 -2.64 -13.86
N PHE A 38 -6.00 -2.78 -14.66
CA PHE A 38 -5.14 -1.65 -15.04
C PHE A 38 -5.91 -0.46 -15.63
N ASP A 39 -6.85 -0.71 -16.53
CA ASP A 39 -7.64 0.33 -17.21
C ASP A 39 -8.49 1.18 -16.26
N TYR A 40 -8.73 0.71 -15.04
CA TYR A 40 -9.54 1.40 -14.02
C TYR A 40 -8.68 2.20 -13.04
N MET A 41 -7.35 2.14 -13.12
CA MET A 41 -6.49 2.78 -12.13
C MET A 41 -6.15 4.23 -12.51
N ASP A 42 -6.46 5.14 -11.59
CA ASP A 42 -6.15 6.57 -11.73
C ASP A 42 -4.76 6.93 -11.17
N ALA A 43 -4.12 6.01 -10.44
CA ALA A 43 -2.87 6.24 -9.74
C ALA A 43 -2.08 4.93 -9.58
N PRO A 44 -0.73 4.99 -9.46
CA PRO A 44 0.07 3.81 -9.17
C PRO A 44 -0.27 3.23 -7.80
N ILE A 45 -0.24 1.91 -7.68
CA ILE A 45 -0.43 1.20 -6.41
C ILE A 45 0.67 1.62 -5.42
N GLN A 46 0.27 2.02 -4.20
CA GLN A 46 1.21 2.32 -3.12
C GLN A 46 1.41 1.11 -2.22
N HIS A 47 2.67 0.84 -1.88
CA HIS A 47 3.04 -0.21 -0.93
C HIS A 47 3.49 0.43 0.38
N VAL A 48 2.86 0.04 1.48
CA VAL A 48 3.24 0.37 2.85
C VAL A 48 3.74 -0.90 3.50
N THR A 49 5.05 -1.02 3.64
CA THR A 49 5.71 -2.24 4.11
C THR A 49 6.56 -1.96 5.34
N GLY A 50 7.06 -3.01 5.97
CA GLY A 50 8.17 -2.88 6.91
C GLY A 50 9.43 -2.34 6.23
N ALA A 51 10.35 -1.81 7.04
CA ALA A 51 11.67 -1.42 6.59
C ALA A 51 12.46 -2.64 6.10
N ASP A 52 13.31 -2.44 5.10
CA ASP A 52 14.13 -3.49 4.48
C ASP A 52 15.36 -3.82 5.33
N VAL A 53 15.11 -4.28 6.55
CA VAL A 53 16.12 -4.64 7.55
C VAL A 53 15.65 -5.88 8.31
N PRO A 54 16.57 -6.74 8.79
CA PRO A 54 16.25 -7.72 9.80
C PRO A 54 15.67 -7.06 11.05
N MET A 55 14.66 -7.67 11.66
CA MET A 55 13.94 -7.07 12.79
C MET A 55 14.90 -6.76 13.95
N PRO A 56 15.08 -5.48 14.32
CA PRO A 56 16.01 -5.09 15.38
C PRO A 56 15.40 -5.32 16.77
N TYR A 57 16.21 -5.76 17.73
CA TYR A 57 15.78 -6.01 19.11
C TYR A 57 15.43 -4.73 19.89
N SER A 58 16.09 -3.61 19.59
CA SER A 58 15.82 -2.34 20.26
C SER A 58 14.38 -1.90 19.99
N LYS A 59 13.59 -1.70 21.05
CA LYS A 59 12.17 -1.28 20.97
C LYS A 59 11.96 -0.01 20.13
N VAL A 60 12.93 0.90 20.13
CA VAL A 60 12.85 2.14 19.34
C VAL A 60 13.00 1.82 17.85
N LEU A 61 13.93 0.93 17.51
CA LEU A 61 14.20 0.51 16.12
C LEU A 61 13.13 -0.45 15.60
N GLU A 62 12.61 -1.35 16.43
CA GLU A 62 11.51 -2.25 16.09
C GLU A 62 10.28 -1.45 15.64
N ARG A 63 9.90 -0.45 16.44
CA ARG A 63 8.81 0.48 16.11
C ARG A 63 9.09 1.34 14.88
N ALA A 64 10.35 1.57 14.54
CA ALA A 64 10.72 2.29 13.32
C ALA A 64 10.72 1.38 12.10
N ALA A 65 10.96 0.08 12.28
CA ALA A 65 10.95 -0.92 11.22
C ALA A 65 9.54 -1.37 10.83
N LEU A 66 8.58 -1.32 11.75
CA LEU A 66 7.18 -1.67 11.48
C LEU A 66 6.39 -0.50 10.85
N PRO A 67 5.51 -0.77 9.88
CA PRO A 67 4.64 0.25 9.29
C PRO A 67 3.64 0.78 10.33
N LYS A 68 3.37 2.09 10.27
CA LYS A 68 2.46 2.78 11.18
C LYS A 68 1.19 3.22 10.47
N LYS A 69 0.16 3.49 11.26
CA LYS A 69 -1.09 4.09 10.78
C LYS A 69 -0.85 5.38 9.98
N SER A 70 0.12 6.19 10.40
CA SER A 70 0.53 7.42 9.69
C SER A 70 1.01 7.12 8.28
N ASP A 71 1.72 6.03 8.08
CA ASP A 71 2.33 5.69 6.80
C ASP A 71 1.25 5.28 5.79
N ILE A 72 0.23 4.55 6.26
CA ILE A 72 -0.96 4.21 5.48
C ILE A 72 -1.73 5.47 5.07
N VAL A 73 -1.97 6.39 6.02
CA VAL A 73 -2.67 7.65 5.74
C VAL A 73 -1.89 8.51 4.75
N ASN A 74 -0.56 8.59 4.90
CA ASN A 74 0.29 9.36 4.01
C ASN A 74 0.31 8.75 2.60
N ALA A 75 0.41 7.42 2.48
CA ALA A 75 0.32 6.72 1.21
C ALA A 75 -1.02 6.95 0.51
N ALA A 76 -2.14 6.88 1.25
CA ALA A 76 -3.46 7.16 0.71
C ALA A 76 -3.59 8.62 0.23
N LYS A 77 -3.10 9.58 1.02
CA LYS A 77 -3.08 11.00 0.64
C LYS A 77 -2.22 11.29 -0.59
N ALA A 78 -1.12 10.53 -0.79
CA ALA A 78 -0.23 10.72 -1.92
C ALA A 78 -0.89 10.38 -3.28
N ILE A 79 -1.87 9.46 -3.29
CA ILE A 79 -2.57 9.03 -4.51
C ILE A 79 -3.99 9.58 -4.66
N VAL A 80 -4.52 10.22 -3.61
CA VAL A 80 -5.82 10.91 -3.67
C VAL A 80 -5.57 12.38 -4.02
N PRO A 81 -6.09 12.87 -5.17
CA PRO A 81 -6.01 14.28 -5.52
C PRO A 81 -6.52 15.20 -4.41
N ALA A 82 -5.86 16.35 -4.22
CA ALA A 82 -6.24 17.31 -3.18
C ALA A 82 -7.71 17.76 -3.25
N ALA A 83 -8.31 17.78 -4.46
CA ALA A 83 -9.72 18.09 -4.66
C ALA A 83 -10.70 17.07 -4.04
N LEU A 84 -10.26 15.82 -3.82
CA LEU A 84 -11.07 14.74 -3.25
C LEU A 84 -10.88 14.59 -1.73
N VAL A 85 -9.84 15.20 -1.16
CA VAL A 85 -9.61 15.22 0.28
C VAL A 85 -10.55 16.27 0.90
N ARG A 86 -11.73 15.84 1.35
CA ARG A 86 -12.64 16.71 2.11
C ARG A 86 -11.93 17.15 3.40
N LYS A 87 -11.97 18.45 3.69
CA LYS A 87 -11.44 19.04 4.94
C LYS A 87 -12.07 18.42 6.17
#